data_AF-A0A3S4G1Q8-F1
#
_entry.id   AF-A0A3S4G1Q8-F1
#
_cell.length_a   1.000
_cell.length_b   1.000
_cell.length_c   1.000
_cell.angle_alpha   90.00
_cell.angle_beta   90.00
_cell.angle_gamma   90.00
#
_symmetry.space_group_name_H-M   'P 1'
#
loop_
_entity.id
_entity.type
_entity.pdbx_description
1 polymer ?
#
loop_
_entity_poly.entity_id
_entity_poly.type
_entity_poly.pdbx_seq_one_letter_code
_entity_poly.pdbx_strand_id
1 'polypeptide(L)' 'MDEMLASIIQGHAQRLDIKTLAGPVQNPQVLDTLSRIGVDLIYGDTIAEAQPLDLLLNTSYFAIH' A
#
# COMPACT_ATOMS: atom_id res chain seq x y z
N MET A 1 12.46 -0.30 7.75
CA MET A 1 11.87 -1.56 7.23
C MET A 1 13.01 -2.50 6.92
N ASP A 2 12.85 -3.78 7.23
CA ASP A 2 13.77 -4.82 6.74
C ASP A 2 13.30 -5.27 5.35
N GLU A 3 14.04 -4.88 4.31
CA GLU A 3 13.71 -5.18 2.92
C GLU A 3 13.73 -6.68 2.60
N MET A 4 14.66 -7.42 3.23
CA MET A 4 14.82 -8.85 3.02
C MET A 4 13.60 -9.60 3.54
N LEU A 5 13.16 -9.29 4.75
CA LEU A 5 11.95 -9.90 5.32
C LEU A 5 10.71 -9.59 4.47
N ALA A 6 10.53 -8.33 4.06
CA ALA A 6 9.41 -7.93 3.22
C ALA A 6 9.41 -8.68 1.87
N SER A 7 10.59 -8.87 1.26
CA SER A 7 10.74 -9.62 0.01
C SER A 7 10.41 -11.10 0.16
N ILE A 8 10.78 -11.72 1.29
CA ILE A 8 10.44 -13.12 1.59
C ILE A 8 8.93 -13.27 1.72
N ILE A 9 8.28 -12.42 2.52
CA ILE A 9 6.82 -12.46 2.71
C ILE A 9 6.12 -12.27 1.35
N GLN A 10 6.56 -11.31 0.54
CA GLN A 10 5.97 -11.06 -0.77
C GLN A 10 6.14 -12.27 -1.71
N GLY A 11 7.32 -12.88 -1.73
CA GLY A 11 7.58 -14.07 -2.54
C GLY A 11 6.70 -15.26 -2.15
N HIS A 12 6.38 -15.43 -0.86
CA HIS A 12 5.43 -16.44 -0.41
C HIS A 12 3.99 -16.10 -0.77
N ALA A 13 3.57 -14.85 -0.59
CA ALA A 13 2.23 -14.40 -0.94
C ALA A 13 1.94 -14.61 -2.44
N GLN A 14 2.87 -14.22 -3.32
CA GLN A 14 2.77 -14.43 -4.76
C GLN A 14 2.60 -15.92 -5.14
N ARG A 15 3.35 -16.81 -4.51
CA ARG A 15 3.25 -18.26 -4.78
C ARG A 15 1.92 -18.88 -4.33
N LEU A 16 1.25 -18.24 -3.38
CA LEU A 16 -0.04 -18.67 -2.84
C LEU A 16 -1.22 -17.90 -3.47
N ASP A 17 -0.97 -17.05 -4.47
CA ASP A 17 -1.97 -16.16 -5.08
C ASP A 17 -2.67 -15.24 -4.05
N ILE A 18 -1.93 -14.80 -3.03
CA ILE A 18 -2.39 -13.89 -1.99
C ILE A 18 -2.04 -12.46 -2.39
N LYS A 19 -3.04 -11.58 -2.40
CA LYS A 19 -2.86 -10.13 -2.57
C LYS A 19 -2.32 -9.49 -1.30
N THR A 20 -1.29 -8.66 -1.44
CA THR A 20 -0.64 -7.99 -0.28
C THR A 20 -0.99 -6.51 -0.18
N LEU A 21 -1.18 -6.06 1.06
CA LEU A 21 -1.41 -4.66 1.41
C LEU A 21 -0.37 -4.23 2.44
N ALA A 22 0.43 -3.20 2.13
CA ALA A 22 1.44 -2.67 3.03
C ALA A 22 1.15 -1.23 3.46
N GLY A 23 1.37 -0.91 4.73
CA GLY A 23 1.21 0.43 5.29
C GLY A 23 0.95 0.43 6.80
N PRO A 24 0.76 1.62 7.41
CA PRO A 24 0.74 2.93 6.75
C PRO A 24 2.16 3.41 6.40
N VAL A 25 2.37 3.83 5.15
CA VAL A 25 3.62 4.43 4.69
C VAL A 25 3.61 5.94 4.95
N GLN A 26 4.64 6.40 5.68
CA GLN A 26 4.82 7.81 6.06
C GLN A 26 6.04 8.45 5.39
N ASN A 27 6.89 7.67 4.72
CA ASN A 27 8.11 8.14 4.05
C ASN A 27 8.13 7.66 2.59
N PRO A 28 8.33 8.55 1.59
CA PRO A 28 8.49 8.21 0.18
C PRO A 28 9.51 7.10 -0.12
N GLN A 29 10.61 7.01 0.65
CA GLN A 29 11.62 5.98 0.46
C GLN A 29 11.08 4.56 0.70
N VAL A 30 10.15 4.43 1.65
CA VAL A 30 9.51 3.15 1.97
C VAL A 30 8.49 2.78 0.89
N LEU A 31 7.78 3.77 0.33
CA LEU A 31 6.88 3.58 -0.81
C LEU A 31 7.63 3.03 -2.02
N ASP A 32 8.77 3.64 -2.38
CA ASP A 32 9.62 3.17 -3.49
C ASP A 32 10.12 1.74 -3.26
N THR A 33 10.54 1.43 -2.03
CA THR A 33 11.04 0.10 -1.68
C THR A 33 9.93 -0.96 -1.81
N LEU A 34 8.75 -0.71 -1.24
CA LEU A 34 7.60 -1.63 -1.34
C LEU A 34 7.11 -1.81 -2.77
N SER A 35 7.13 -0.73 -3.57
CA SER A 35 6.78 -0.77 -4.99
C SER A 35 7.76 -1.64 -5.78
N ARG A 36 9.07 -1.51 -5.50
CA ARG A 36 10.11 -2.35 -6.12
C ARG A 36 10.03 -3.82 -5.69
N ILE A 37 9.67 -4.10 -4.44
CA ILE A 37 9.40 -5.47 -3.96
C ILE A 37 8.20 -6.08 -4.70
N GLY A 38 7.30 -5.25 -5.23
CA GLY A 38 6.14 -5.68 -6.00
C GLY A 38 4.94 -6.02 -5.11
N VAL A 39 4.75 -5.30 -4.01
CA VAL A 39 3.53 -5.34 -3.18
C VAL A 39 2.33 -4.87 -4.00
N ASP A 40 1.18 -5.55 -3.89
CA ASP A 40 0.02 -5.26 -4.74
C ASP A 40 -0.64 -3.91 -4.42
N LEU A 41 -0.80 -3.60 -3.13
CA LEU A 41 -1.43 -2.39 -2.65
C LEU A 41 -0.60 -1.76 -1.54
N ILE A 42 -0.49 -0.43 -1.56
CA ILE A 42 0.21 0.35 -0.54
C ILE A 42 -0.73 1.44 -0.06
N TYR A 43 -0.80 1.66 1.25
CA TYR A 43 -1.60 2.74 1.84
C TYR A 43 -0.76 3.56 2.83
N GLY A 44 -1.16 4.81 3.03
CA GLY A 44 -0.56 5.73 4.00
C GLY A 44 -0.61 7.18 3.52
N ASP A 45 -0.32 8.10 4.44
CA ASP A 45 -0.41 9.54 4.20
C ASP A 45 0.57 10.04 3.13
N THR A 46 1.63 9.27 2.83
CA THR A 46 2.51 9.54 1.68
C THR A 46 1.78 9.45 0.34
N ILE A 47 0.70 8.68 0.25
CA ILE A 47 -0.12 8.52 -0.97
C ILE A 47 -1.30 9.48 -0.94
N ALA A 48 -2.09 9.42 0.13
CA ALA A 48 -3.23 10.29 0.34
C ALA A 48 -3.56 10.34 1.84
N GLU A 49 -3.95 11.51 2.32
CA GLU A 49 -4.42 11.67 3.70
C GLU A 49 -5.70 10.88 3.94
N ALA A 50 -5.83 10.32 5.15
CA ALA A 50 -7.07 9.69 5.58
C ALA A 50 -8.21 10.72 5.64
N GLN A 51 -9.31 10.44 4.93
CA GLN A 51 -10.49 11.31 4.87
C GLN A 51 -11.68 10.67 5.60
N PRO A 52 -12.59 11.48 6.18
CA PRO A 52 -13.84 10.98 6.74
C PRO A 52 -14.68 10.27 5.69
N LEU A 53 -15.32 9.16 6.07
CA LEU A 53 -16.17 8.39 5.15
C LEU A 53 -17.29 9.24 4.53
N ASP A 54 -17.92 10.13 5.32
CA ASP A 54 -18.98 11.02 4.84
C ASP A 54 -18.51 11.92 3.67
N LEU A 55 -17.29 12.46 3.75
CA LEU A 55 -16.70 13.27 2.68
C LEU A 55 -16.49 12.47 1.39
N LEU A 56 -16.04 11.22 1.52
CA LEU A 56 -15.85 10.31 0.38
C LEU A 56 -17.17 9.91 -0.26
N LEU A 57 -18.20 9.64 0.53
CA LEU A 57 -19.52 9.25 0.03
C LEU A 57 -20.22 10.41 -0.69
N ASN A 58 -20.04 11.64 -0.19
CA ASN A 58 -20.68 12.83 -0.77
C ASN A 58 -20.05 13.28 -2.09
N THR A 59 -18.78 12.94 -2.35
CA THR A 59 -18.09 13.32 -3.59
C THR A 59 -18.22 12.27 -4.71
N SER A 60 -18.75 11.07 -4.42
CA SER A 60 -18.95 9.94 -5.36
C SER A 60 -17.71 9.47 -6.14
N TYR A 61 -16.56 10.10 -5.95
CA TYR A 61 -15.27 9.74 -6.55
C TYR A 61 -14.48 8.89 -5.56
N PHE A 62 -14.80 7.60 -5.51
CA PHE A 62 -14.05 6.64 -4.72
C PHE A 62 -12.80 6.22 -5.51
N ALA A 63 -11.62 6.67 -5.07
CA ALA A 63 -10.32 6.14 -5.49
C ALA A 63 -10.03 6.16 -7.01
N ILE A 64 -10.67 7.02 -7.79
CA ILE A 64 -10.31 7.26 -9.19
C ILE A 64 -9.23 8.34 -9.23
N HIS A 65 -7.96 7.92 -9.25
CA HIS A 65 -6.81 8.77 -9.58
C HIS A 65 -5.84 8.03 -10.48
#